data_AF-A0A7V9GBY3-F1
#
_entry.id   AF-A0A7V9GBY3-F1
#
_cell.length_a   1.000
_cell.length_b   1.000
_cell.length_c   1.000
_cell.angle_alpha   90.00
_cell.angle_beta   90.00
_cell.angle_gamma   90.00
#
_symmetry.space_group_name_H-M   'P 1'
#
loop_
_entity.id
_entity.type
_entity.pdbx_description
1 polymer ?
#
loop_
_entity_poly.entity_id
_entity_poly.type
_entity_poly.pdbx_seq_one_letter_code
_entity_poly.pdbx_strand_id
1 'polypeptide(L)'
;MRGFFDAPTKRARLETLERQISTPNFWDDSEKAQKIVQERSRIERALEGQEKFETAVSDAEVLFEFAETDNDSANELNGLIVNLET
;
A
#
# COMPACT_ATOMS: atom_id res chain seq x y z
N MET A 1 -2.69 15.77 -0.01
CA MET A 1 -1.34 15.17 -0.20
C MET A 1 -0.64 14.92 1.14
N ARG A 2 -1.14 14.03 2.01
CA ARG A 2 -0.45 13.61 3.26
C ARG A 2 -0.16 12.09 3.31
N GLY A 3 -0.60 11.32 2.32
CA GLY A 3 -0.47 9.85 2.30
C GLY A 3 0.92 9.36 1.89
N PHE A 4 1.47 9.93 0.81
CA PHE A 4 2.72 9.46 0.20
C PHE A 4 3.96 9.61 1.10
N PHE A 5 4.03 10.71 1.87
CA PHE A 5 5.19 11.05 2.72
C PHE A 5 5.23 10.32 4.09
N ASP A 6 4.27 9.45 4.39
CA ASP A 6 4.13 8.79 5.69
C ASP A 6 4.60 7.32 5.68
N ALA A 7 4.89 6.72 4.52
CA ALA A 7 5.24 5.29 4.44
C ALA A 7 6.35 4.83 5.42
N PRO A 8 7.49 5.54 5.58
CA PRO A 8 8.50 5.15 6.57
C PRO A 8 7.97 5.14 8.01
N THR A 9 7.19 6.16 8.39
CA THR A 9 6.60 6.29 9.72
C THR A 9 5.55 5.20 9.96
N LYS A 10 4.69 4.93 8.96
CA LYS A 10 3.72 3.82 8.99
C LYS A 10 4.40 2.46 9.15
N ARG A 11 5.49 2.20 8.43
CA ARG A 11 6.26 0.94 8.55
C ARG A 11 6.85 0.77 9.96
N ALA A 12 7.45 1.83 10.51
CA ALA A 12 7.97 1.79 11.89
C ALA A 12 6.86 1.56 12.93
N ARG A 13 5.67 2.16 12.71
CA ARG A 13 4.51 1.92 13.56
C ARG A 13 3.99 0.49 13.43
N LEU A 14 3.90 -0.04 12.21
CA LEU A 14 3.49 -1.42 11.94
C LEU A 14 4.38 -2.41 12.68
N GLU A 15 5.71 -2.26 12.57
CA GLU A 15 6.67 -3.11 13.28
C GLU A 15 6.50 -3.05 14.80
N THR A 16 6.23 -1.85 15.34
CA THR A 16 5.96 -1.68 16.77
C THR A 16 4.69 -2.43 17.21
N LEU A 17 3.62 -2.36 16.41
CA LEU A 17 2.36 -3.07 16.70
C LEU A 17 2.55 -4.58 16.61
N GLU A 18 3.32 -5.08 15.65
CA GLU A 18 3.64 -6.50 15.50
C GLU A 18 4.43 -7.04 16.68
N ARG A 19 5.41 -6.29 17.18
CA ARG A 19 6.10 -6.65 18.43
C ARG A 19 5.14 -6.73 19.61
N GLN A 20 4.18 -5.80 19.73
CA GLN A 20 3.17 -5.86 20.80
C GLN A 20 2.26 -7.08 20.66
N ILE A 21 1.81 -7.40 19.45
CA ILE A 21 0.96 -8.57 19.17
C ILE A 21 1.68 -9.89 19.50
N SER A 22 3.01 -9.91 19.34
CA SER A 22 3.83 -11.10 19.63
C SER A 22 4.06 -11.36 21.13
N THR A 23 3.64 -10.45 22.03
CA THR A 23 3.86 -10.68 23.47
C THR A 23 2.92 -11.77 24.01
N PRO A 24 3.38 -12.66 24.92
CA PRO A 24 2.57 -13.78 25.41
C PRO A 24 1.25 -13.36 26.09
N ASN A 25 1.25 -12.20 26.71
CA ASN A 25 0.13 -11.60 27.44
C ASN A 25 -0.72 -10.64 26.59
N PHE A 26 -0.46 -10.55 25.29
CA PHE A 26 -1.16 -9.60 24.42
C PHE A 26 -2.68 -9.81 24.44
N TRP A 27 -3.11 -11.07 24.52
CA TRP A 27 -4.50 -11.48 24.50
C TRP A 27 -5.21 -11.43 25.87
N ASP A 28 -4.50 -11.06 26.94
CA ASP A 28 -5.06 -10.98 28.30
C ASP A 28 -6.10 -9.86 28.42
N ASP A 29 -5.98 -8.81 27.60
CA ASP A 29 -6.95 -7.72 27.47
C ASP A 29 -7.49 -7.70 26.03
N SER A 30 -8.63 -8.34 25.83
CA SER A 30 -9.25 -8.50 24.51
C SER A 30 -9.66 -7.18 23.86
N GLU A 31 -10.08 -6.18 24.65
CA GLU A 31 -10.47 -4.87 24.14
C GLU A 31 -9.24 -4.12 23.60
N LYS A 32 -8.14 -4.14 24.35
CA LYS A 32 -6.87 -3.55 23.92
C LYS A 32 -6.28 -4.29 22.72
N ALA A 33 -6.30 -5.62 22.73
CA ALA A 33 -5.82 -6.45 21.63
C ALA A 33 -6.57 -6.12 20.32
N GLN A 34 -7.89 -6.02 20.37
CA GLN A 34 -8.71 -5.69 19.21
C GLN A 34 -8.34 -4.32 18.61
N LYS A 35 -8.13 -3.30 19.45
CA LYS A 35 -7.72 -1.96 18.99
C LYS A 35 -6.36 -1.99 18.28
N ILE A 36 -5.39 -2.72 18.83
CA ILE A 36 -4.05 -2.84 18.25
C ILE A 36 -4.08 -3.60 16.91
N VAL A 37 -4.83 -4.69 16.83
CA VAL A 37 -4.99 -5.45 15.57
C VAL A 37 -5.70 -4.62 14.49
N GLN A 38 -6.73 -3.85 14.86
CA GLN A 38 -7.41 -2.93 13.95
C GLN A 38 -6.48 -1.83 13.43
N GLU A 39 -5.66 -1.26 14.32
CA GLU A 39 -4.65 -0.27 13.93
C GLU A 39 -3.64 -0.88 12.95
N ARG A 40 -3.11 -2.08 13.25
CA ARG A 40 -2.19 -2.83 12.37
C ARG A 40 -2.80 -3.00 10.98
N SER A 41 -4.01 -3.55 10.90
CA SER A 41 -4.70 -3.80 9.63
C SER A 41 -4.96 -2.52 8.83
N ARG A 42 -5.23 -1.38 9.49
CA ARG A 42 -5.44 -0.10 8.82
C ARG A 42 -4.14 0.43 8.23
N ILE A 43 -3.03 0.31 8.95
CA ILE A 43 -1.71 0.75 8.49
C ILE A 43 -1.21 -0.13 7.34
N GLU A 44 -1.36 -1.44 7.47
CA GLU A 44 -1.01 -2.43 6.43
C GLU A 44 -1.74 -2.14 5.12
N ARG A 45 -3.08 -1.97 5.15
CA ARG A 45 -3.86 -1.60 3.96
C ARG A 45 -3.43 -0.29 3.32
N ALA A 46 -3.04 0.70 4.13
CA ALA A 46 -2.57 1.98 3.61
C ALA A 46 -1.22 1.85 2.90
N LEU A 47 -0.30 1.03 3.44
CA LEU A 47 0.98 0.74 2.84
C LEU A 47 0.84 -0.08 1.55
N GLU A 48 0.00 -1.11 1.55
CA GLU A 48 -0.31 -1.92 0.35
C GLU A 48 -0.92 -1.06 -0.76
N GLY A 49 -1.85 -0.15 -0.42
CA GLY A 49 -2.44 0.76 -1.40
C GLY A 49 -1.41 1.70 -2.02
N GLN A 50 -0.47 2.20 -1.21
CA GLN A 50 0.64 3.03 -1.69
C GLN A 50 1.58 2.24 -2.60
N GLU A 51 1.99 1.03 -2.20
CA GLU A 51 2.87 0.16 -3.00
C GLU A 51 2.23 -0.17 -4.36
N LYS A 52 0.93 -0.54 -4.37
CA LYS A 52 0.19 -0.79 -5.62
C LYS A 52 0.17 0.43 -6.53
N PHE A 53 -0.02 1.61 -5.97
CA PHE A 53 0.00 2.86 -6.73
C PHE A 53 1.39 3.15 -7.30
N GLU A 54 2.45 2.99 -6.50
CA GLU A 54 3.83 3.16 -6.95
C GLU A 54 4.19 2.19 -8.09
N THR A 55 3.80 0.93 -7.97
CA THR A 55 3.97 -0.07 -9.03
C THR A 55 3.20 0.30 -10.29
N ALA A 56 1.93 0.65 -10.17
CA ALA A 56 1.11 1.02 -11.33
C ALA A 56 1.64 2.29 -12.04
N VAL A 57 2.21 3.25 -11.32
CA VAL A 57 2.89 4.40 -11.95
C VAL A 57 4.15 3.94 -12.69
N SER A 58 4.98 3.09 -12.07
CA SER A 58 6.17 2.55 -12.73
C SER A 58 5.83 1.74 -13.97
N ASP A 59 4.78 0.93 -13.94
CA ASP A 59 4.31 0.14 -15.08
C ASP A 59 3.79 1.07 -16.19
N ALA A 60 3.09 2.15 -15.84
CA ALA A 60 2.63 3.15 -16.79
C ALA A 60 3.80 3.86 -17.50
N GLU A 61 4.87 4.18 -16.78
CA GLU A 61 6.08 4.77 -17.36
C GLU A 61 6.71 3.84 -18.40
N VAL A 62 6.85 2.55 -18.06
CA VAL A 62 7.38 1.54 -19.00
C VAL A 62 6.49 1.39 -20.23
N LEU A 63 5.17 1.27 -20.05
CA LEU A 63 4.23 1.15 -21.17
C LEU A 63 4.23 2.40 -22.06
N PHE A 64 4.40 3.58 -21.47
CA PHE A 64 4.51 4.83 -22.21
C PHE A 64 5.75 4.85 -23.12
N GLU A 65 6.88 4.31 -22.68
CA GLU A 65 8.09 4.20 -23.52
C GLU A 65 7.85 3.34 -24.77
N PHE A 66 7.00 2.32 -24.69
CA PHE A 66 6.71 1.43 -25.83
C PHE A 66 5.51 1.89 -26.68
N ALA A 67 4.60 2.70 -26.13
CA ALA A 67 3.33 3.07 -26.74
C ALA A 67 3.45 3.79 -28.10
N GLU A 68 4.58 4.44 -28.40
CA GLU A 68 4.80 5.07 -29.72
C GLU A 68 4.93 4.05 -30.86
N THR A 69 5.39 2.83 -30.55
CA THR A 69 5.71 1.81 -31.57
C THR A 69 4.92 0.52 -31.43
N ASP A 70 4.30 0.30 -30.28
CA ASP A 70 3.46 -0.86 -29.99
C ASP A 70 2.05 -0.42 -29.56
N ASN A 71 1.07 -0.72 -30.41
CA ASN A 71 -0.33 -0.41 -30.14
C ASN A 71 -0.89 -1.21 -28.96
N ASP A 72 -0.37 -2.42 -28.69
CA ASP A 72 -0.84 -3.21 -27.55
C ASP A 72 -0.39 -2.56 -26.24
N SER A 73 0.87 -2.12 -26.16
CA SER A 73 1.37 -1.29 -25.06
C SER A 73 0.57 0.01 -24.85
N ALA A 74 0.19 0.69 -25.94
CA ALA A 74 -0.65 1.90 -25.86
C ALA A 74 -2.06 1.61 -25.32
N ASN A 75 -2.66 0.48 -25.69
CA ASN A 75 -3.96 0.05 -25.18
C ASN A 75 -3.88 -0.31 -23.69
N GLU A 76 -2.83 -1.03 -23.28
CA GLU A 76 -2.60 -1.39 -21.88
C GLU A 76 -2.37 -0.16 -20.99
N LEU A 77 -1.57 0.81 -21.46
CA LEU A 77 -1.35 2.08 -20.78
C LEU A 77 -2.66 2.82 -20.51
N ASN A 78 -3.54 2.93 -21.51
CA ASN A 78 -4.85 3.58 -21.34
C ASN A 78 -5.69 2.87 -20.26
N GLY A 79 -5.70 1.54 -20.26
CA GLY A 79 -6.39 0.76 -19.23
C GLY A 79 -5.83 1.02 -17.82
N LEU A 80 -4.51 1.10 -17.70
CA LEU A 80 -3.83 1.36 -16.44
C LEU A 80 -4.09 2.78 -15.91
N ILE A 81 -4.07 3.80 -16.78
CA ILE A 81 -4.37 5.19 -16.42
C ILE A 81 -5.81 5.32 -15.88
N VAL A 82 -6.78 4.67 -16.52
CA VAL A 82 -8.18 4.69 -16.04
C VAL A 82 -8.29 4.13 -14.63
N ASN A 83 -7.55 3.07 -14.31
CA ASN A 83 -7.55 2.47 -12.97
C ASN A 83 -6.86 3.35 -11.92
N LEU A 84 -5.96 4.25 -12.33
CA LEU A 84 -5.28 5.20 -11.44
C LEU A 84 -6.12 6.45 -11.14
N GLU A 85 -7.05 6.82 -12.04
CA GLU A 85 -7.93 7.99 -11.90
C GLU A 85 -9.16 7.74 -11.01
N THR A 86 -9.49 6.48 -10.73
CA THR A 86 -10.62 6.02 -9.89
C THR A 86 -10.25 5.72 -8.45
#